data_AF-A0A5B9E4G9-F1
#
_entry.id   AF-A0A5B9E4G9-F1
#
_cell.length_a   1.000
_cell.length_b   1.000
_cell.length_c   1.000
_cell.angle_alpha   90.00
_cell.angle_beta   90.00
_cell.angle_gamma   90.00
#
_symmetry.space_group_name_H-M   'P 1'
#
loop_
_entity.id
_entity.type
_entity.pdbx_description
1 polymer ?
#
loop_
_entity_poly.entity_id
_entity_poly.type
_entity_poly.pdbx_seq_one_letter_code
_entity_poly.pdbx_strand_id
1 'polypeptide(L)'
;MHIKPNQNDGDTLNPNPHPQVNDPENPGYEVTDVNVSGILVFVGGLVGFVAVFFVVCFFIGRLVNSQIAKDDGPLDKWHQQYAAPKTSDGLTSNPVFEQRSASQIVKTFPGPRLDPDDGNQSSSDLHAREDLLLENYSQVQGMPNSVRIPIDRAIELTAERGLPLAADAKAATTVAKMVGADTPVVTAPLTNGFARSGFEQERIAEREQKLEFAKEASKEEKK
;
A
#
# COMPACT_ATOMS: atom_id res chain seq x y z
N MET A 1 17.22 20.64 103.31
CA MET A 1 17.57 21.50 102.17
C MET A 1 19.06 21.41 101.95
N HIS A 2 19.52 20.54 101.05
CA HIS A 2 20.90 20.57 100.57
C HIS A 2 20.88 20.11 99.12
N ILE A 3 20.93 21.10 98.22
CA ILE A 3 21.11 20.91 96.78
C ILE A 3 22.57 21.21 96.50
N LYS A 4 23.24 20.30 95.79
CA LYS A 4 24.21 20.50 94.70
C LYS A 4 25.14 19.27 94.58
N PRO A 5 25.83 19.07 93.45
CA PRO A 5 25.50 19.46 92.08
C PRO A 5 25.72 18.33 91.06
N ASN A 6 25.04 18.50 89.93
CA ASN A 6 25.47 18.26 88.56
C ASN A 6 26.86 17.64 88.37
N GLN A 7 26.88 16.45 87.76
CA GLN A 7 28.07 15.75 87.33
C GLN A 7 27.93 15.40 85.85
N ASN A 8 27.95 16.45 85.03
CA ASN A 8 28.52 16.41 83.69
C ASN A 8 29.87 17.14 83.86
N ASP A 9 31.03 16.72 83.35
CA ASP A 9 31.32 16.24 82.01
C ASP A 9 32.62 15.42 82.08
N GLY A 10 32.79 14.45 81.18
CA GLY A 10 34.08 13.78 81.03
C GLY A 10 34.02 12.62 80.05
N ASP A 11 34.08 12.97 78.76
CA ASP A 11 34.57 12.19 77.63
C ASP A 11 34.35 10.67 77.65
N THR A 12 33.59 10.18 76.67
CA THR A 12 34.19 9.27 75.66
C THR A 12 33.20 9.08 74.51
N LEU A 13 33.55 9.67 73.38
CA LEU A 13 33.22 9.10 72.08
C LEU A 13 33.79 7.68 72.06
N ASN A 14 32.96 6.68 72.36
CA ASN A 14 33.29 5.30 72.07
C ASN A 14 32.31 4.78 71.01
N PRO A 15 32.71 4.70 69.73
CA PRO A 15 32.00 3.91 68.76
C PRO A 15 32.39 2.46 69.03
N ASN A 16 31.86 1.87 70.11
CA ASN A 16 31.91 0.43 70.25
C ASN A 16 30.95 -0.14 69.20
N PRO A 17 31.42 -0.87 68.17
CA PRO A 17 30.52 -1.82 67.52
C PRO A 17 30.15 -2.81 68.62
N HIS A 18 28.87 -2.92 68.95
CA HIS A 18 28.42 -4.00 69.82
C HIS A 18 29.00 -5.31 69.24
N PRO A 19 29.89 -6.02 69.95
CA PRO A 19 30.31 -7.32 69.50
C PRO A 19 29.04 -8.16 69.46
N GLN A 20 28.65 -8.61 68.27
CA GLN A 20 27.62 -9.63 68.10
C GLN A 20 28.20 -10.88 68.76
N VAL A 21 27.93 -11.06 70.05
CA VAL A 21 28.41 -12.21 70.81
C VAL A 21 27.61 -13.41 70.31
N ASN A 22 28.22 -14.18 69.43
CA ASN A 22 27.69 -15.46 68.96
C ASN A 22 27.90 -16.49 70.06
N ASP A 23 27.08 -16.44 71.10
CA ASP A 23 27.04 -17.45 72.15
C ASP A 23 26.20 -18.65 71.66
N PRO A 24 26.41 -19.88 72.20
CA PRO A 24 25.61 -21.05 71.85
C PRO A 24 24.10 -20.84 72.04
N GLU A 25 23.72 -19.95 72.96
CA GLU A 25 22.32 -19.61 73.24
C GLU A 25 21.78 -18.44 72.38
N ASN A 26 22.66 -17.67 71.72
CA ASN A 26 22.29 -16.59 70.82
C ASN A 26 23.11 -16.69 69.53
N PRO A 27 22.78 -17.66 68.64
CA PRO A 27 23.60 -17.98 67.48
C PRO A 27 23.48 -16.95 66.32
N GLY A 28 22.92 -15.77 66.59
CA GLY A 28 22.80 -14.69 65.61
C GLY A 28 21.72 -14.92 64.53
N TYR A 29 20.94 -15.99 64.64
CA TYR A 29 19.77 -16.26 63.79
C TYR A 29 18.53 -16.58 64.64
N GLU A 30 17.35 -16.32 64.08
CA GLU A 30 16.09 -16.70 64.71
C GLU A 30 15.95 -18.22 64.77
N VAL A 31 15.85 -18.77 65.98
CA VAL A 31 15.68 -20.21 66.24
C VAL A 31 14.21 -20.62 66.32
N THR A 32 13.31 -19.65 66.17
CA THR A 32 11.86 -19.84 66.24
C THR A 32 11.36 -20.41 64.91
N ASP A 33 10.60 -21.50 64.96
CA ASP A 33 10.02 -22.12 63.78
C ASP A 33 9.17 -21.12 62.98
N VAL A 34 9.37 -21.10 61.66
CA VAL A 34 8.58 -20.27 60.74
C VAL A 34 7.09 -20.59 60.89
N ASN A 35 6.23 -19.56 60.80
CA ASN A 35 4.79 -19.73 60.95
C ASN A 35 4.21 -20.49 59.74
N VAL A 36 4.17 -21.83 59.83
CA VAL A 36 3.68 -22.74 58.79
C VAL A 36 2.26 -22.37 58.35
N SER A 37 1.42 -21.89 59.27
CA SER A 37 0.06 -21.46 58.93
C SER A 37 0.06 -20.25 57.99
N GLY A 38 1.01 -19.32 58.15
CA GLY A 38 1.19 -18.18 57.26
C GLY A 38 1.64 -18.59 55.87
N ILE A 39 2.60 -19.53 55.78
CA ILE A 39 3.06 -20.09 54.50
C ILE A 39 1.90 -20.78 53.76
N LEU A 40 1.09 -21.59 54.44
CA LEU A 40 -0.01 -22.31 53.79
C LEU A 40 -1.09 -21.36 53.24
N VAL A 41 -1.45 -20.31 53.99
CA VAL A 41 -2.39 -19.28 53.52
C VAL A 41 -1.81 -18.49 52.34
N PHE A 42 -0.52 -18.17 52.38
CA PHE A 42 0.17 -17.48 51.29
C PHE A 42 0.19 -18.32 50.01
N VAL A 43 0.57 -19.60 50.08
CA VAL A 43 0.59 -20.51 48.92
C VAL A 43 -0.82 -20.75 48.39
N GLY A 44 -1.81 -20.97 49.26
CA GLY A 44 -3.20 -21.11 48.87
C GLY A 44 -3.75 -19.87 48.16
N GLY A 45 -3.42 -18.67 48.66
CA GLY A 45 -3.77 -17.40 48.05
C GLY A 45 -3.10 -17.20 46.68
N LEU A 46 -1.82 -17.54 46.54
CA LEU A 46 -1.07 -17.46 45.28
C LEU A 46 -1.70 -18.37 44.21
N VAL A 47 -1.97 -19.63 44.56
CA VAL A 47 -2.58 -20.60 43.63
C VAL A 47 -3.99 -20.14 43.23
N GLY A 48 -4.78 -19.67 44.19
CA GLY A 48 -6.11 -19.12 43.92
C GLY A 48 -6.07 -17.92 42.97
N PHE A 49 -5.15 -16.98 43.20
CA PHE A 49 -4.97 -15.82 42.33
C PHE A 49 -4.57 -16.21 40.91
N VAL A 50 -3.61 -17.13 40.76
CA VAL A 50 -3.17 -17.63 39.46
C VAL A 50 -4.33 -18.33 38.74
N ALA A 51 -5.10 -19.16 39.44
CA ALA A 51 -6.27 -19.83 38.86
C ALA A 51 -7.32 -18.83 38.35
N VAL A 52 -7.66 -17.81 39.15
CA VAL A 52 -8.60 -16.76 38.76
C VAL A 52 -8.08 -15.98 37.54
N PHE A 53 -6.79 -15.63 37.53
CA PHE A 53 -6.16 -14.95 36.40
C PHE A 53 -6.27 -15.77 35.11
N PHE A 54 -5.96 -17.06 35.13
CA PHE A 54 -6.11 -17.94 33.97
C PHE A 54 -7.56 -18.04 33.50
N VAL A 55 -8.52 -18.13 34.41
CA VAL A 55 -9.96 -18.17 34.07
C VAL A 55 -10.39 -16.88 33.39
N VAL A 56 -10.00 -15.71 33.93
CA VAL A 56 -10.31 -14.41 33.33
C VAL A 56 -9.67 -14.26 31.94
N CYS A 57 -8.39 -14.59 31.81
CA CYS A 57 -7.69 -14.58 30.51
C CYS A 57 -8.34 -15.54 29.51
N PHE A 58 -8.79 -16.72 29.94
CA PHE A 58 -9.47 -17.69 29.09
C PHE A 58 -10.81 -17.15 28.58
N PHE A 59 -11.63 -16.56 29.45
CA PHE A 59 -12.92 -15.99 29.05
C PHE A 59 -12.76 -14.77 28.12
N ILE A 60 -11.85 -13.84 28.44
CA ILE A 60 -11.57 -12.68 27.60
C ILE A 60 -10.98 -13.12 26.27
N GLY A 61 -9.98 -14.01 26.29
CA GLY A 61 -9.36 -14.55 25.08
C GLY A 61 -10.38 -15.27 24.19
N ARG A 62 -11.29 -16.06 24.78
CA ARG A 62 -12.38 -16.72 24.04
C ARG A 62 -13.36 -15.71 23.44
N LEU A 63 -13.71 -14.66 24.16
CA LEU A 63 -14.63 -13.61 23.67
C LEU A 63 -14.00 -12.83 22.51
N VAL A 64 -12.76 -12.38 22.67
CA VAL A 64 -12.03 -11.62 21.64
C VAL A 64 -11.78 -12.48 20.40
N ASN A 65 -11.29 -13.70 20.56
CA ASN A 65 -11.06 -14.62 19.43
C ASN A 65 -12.38 -14.94 18.70
N SER A 66 -13.49 -15.05 19.41
CA SER A 66 -14.81 -15.27 18.79
C SER A 66 -15.32 -14.05 18.01
N GLN A 67 -14.90 -12.83 18.34
CA GLN A 67 -15.31 -11.62 17.62
C GLN A 67 -14.40 -11.37 16.42
N ILE A 68 -13.09 -11.48 16.59
CA ILE A 68 -12.11 -11.39 15.50
C ILE A 68 -12.44 -12.41 14.40
N ALA A 69 -12.77 -13.66 14.77
CA ALA A 69 -13.16 -14.67 13.79
C ALA A 69 -14.46 -14.37 13.02
N LYS A 70 -15.32 -13.48 13.52
CA LYS A 70 -16.53 -13.04 12.81
C LYS A 70 -16.25 -11.87 11.88
N ASP A 71 -15.40 -10.93 12.32
CA ASP A 71 -15.05 -9.74 11.56
C ASP A 71 -14.09 -10.06 10.40
N ASP A 72 -13.17 -11.01 10.58
CA ASP A 72 -12.17 -11.40 9.57
C ASP A 72 -12.74 -12.18 8.37
N GLY A 73 -13.96 -12.74 8.49
CA GLY A 73 -14.59 -13.53 7.43
C GLY A 73 -13.79 -14.79 6.99
N PRO A 74 -14.26 -15.54 6.00
CA PRO A 74 -13.47 -16.62 5.39
C PRO A 74 -12.21 -16.03 4.74
N LEU A 75 -11.03 -16.69 4.86
CA LEU A 75 -9.79 -16.23 4.23
C LEU A 75 -10.02 -15.99 2.73
N ASP A 76 -10.14 -14.72 2.35
CA ASP A 76 -10.19 -14.33 0.95
C ASP A 76 -8.79 -14.45 0.32
N LYS A 77 -8.72 -14.28 -1.00
CA LYS A 77 -7.47 -14.38 -1.76
C LYS A 77 -6.41 -13.35 -1.32
N TRP A 78 -6.82 -12.26 -0.68
CA TRP A 78 -5.94 -11.16 -0.28
C TRP A 78 -5.41 -11.30 1.16
N HIS A 79 -6.12 -12.04 2.02
CA HIS A 79 -5.67 -12.36 3.39
C HIS A 79 -4.82 -13.63 3.45
N GLN A 80 -4.87 -14.50 2.43
CA GLN A 80 -4.00 -15.67 2.33
C GLN A 80 -2.51 -15.32 2.24
N GLN A 81 -2.14 -14.17 1.66
CA GLN A 81 -0.73 -13.79 1.50
C GLN A 81 -0.08 -13.35 2.82
N TYR A 82 -0.88 -12.88 3.78
CA TYR A 82 -0.42 -12.42 5.11
C TYR A 82 -0.76 -13.41 6.22
N ALA A 83 -1.49 -14.48 5.90
CA ALA A 83 -1.79 -15.55 6.84
C ALA A 83 -0.46 -16.18 7.29
N ALA A 84 -0.11 -15.98 8.56
CA ALA A 84 1.00 -16.69 9.17
C ALA A 84 0.80 -18.20 8.92
N PRO A 85 1.82 -18.92 8.42
CA PRO A 85 1.68 -20.33 8.13
C PRO A 85 1.25 -21.05 9.40
N LYS A 86 0.08 -21.71 9.37
CA LYS A 86 -0.52 -22.43 10.52
C LYS A 86 0.28 -23.68 10.94
N THR A 87 1.41 -23.93 10.29
CA THR A 87 2.28 -25.07 10.52
C THR A 87 3.54 -24.61 11.23
N SER A 88 3.93 -25.35 12.29
CA SER A 88 5.23 -25.24 12.98
C SER A 88 6.46 -25.46 12.08
N ASP A 89 6.24 -25.69 10.77
CA ASP A 89 7.24 -25.63 9.70
C ASP A 89 7.78 -24.20 9.45
N GLY A 90 7.19 -23.19 10.10
CA GLY A 90 7.52 -21.76 10.03
C GLY A 90 8.69 -21.31 10.90
N LEU A 91 9.57 -22.20 11.36
CA LEU A 91 10.87 -21.83 11.93
C LEU A 91 11.97 -21.76 10.86
N THR A 92 11.60 -21.56 9.58
CA THR A 92 12.58 -21.28 8.54
C THR A 92 13.31 -20.01 8.88
N SER A 93 14.65 -20.03 8.82
CA SER A 93 15.47 -18.87 9.09
C SER A 93 15.04 -17.68 8.20
N ASN A 94 15.06 -16.47 8.77
CA ASN A 94 14.73 -15.21 8.09
C ASN A 94 15.25 -15.11 6.63
N PRO A 95 16.49 -15.49 6.30
CA PRO A 95 16.98 -15.41 4.91
C PRO A 95 16.23 -16.31 3.91
N VAL A 96 15.74 -17.48 4.33
CA VAL A 96 15.01 -18.39 3.42
C VAL A 96 13.62 -17.83 3.10
N PHE A 97 12.99 -17.19 4.08
CA PHE A 97 11.70 -16.52 3.88
C PHE A 97 11.86 -15.30 2.94
N GLU A 98 12.88 -14.47 3.17
CA GLU A 98 13.23 -13.32 2.32
C GLU A 98 13.57 -13.74 0.88
N GLN A 99 14.30 -14.84 0.69
CA GLN A 99 14.62 -15.33 -0.64
C GLN A 99 13.36 -15.81 -1.39
N ARG A 100 12.44 -16.50 -0.69
CA ARG A 100 11.17 -16.93 -1.28
C ARG A 100 10.28 -15.75 -1.63
N SER A 101 10.16 -14.76 -0.75
CA SER A 101 9.35 -13.56 -1.02
C SER A 101 9.95 -12.73 -2.17
N ALA A 102 11.27 -12.55 -2.22
CA ALA A 102 11.93 -11.91 -3.35
C ALA A 102 11.68 -12.65 -4.67
N SER A 103 11.74 -13.99 -4.66
CA SER A 103 11.45 -14.79 -5.86
C SER A 103 9.99 -14.69 -6.32
N GLN A 104 9.05 -14.51 -5.38
CA GLN A 104 7.63 -14.26 -5.69
C GLN A 104 7.43 -12.86 -6.28
N ILE A 105 8.09 -11.84 -5.72
CA ILE A 105 8.04 -10.46 -6.23
C ILE A 105 8.57 -10.39 -7.66
N VAL A 106 9.70 -11.02 -7.95
CA VAL A 106 10.30 -11.06 -9.31
C VAL A 106 9.39 -11.76 -10.32
N LYS A 107 8.63 -12.77 -9.90
CA LYS A 107 7.64 -13.45 -10.77
C LYS A 107 6.43 -12.57 -11.07
N THR A 108 5.94 -11.84 -10.07
CA THR A 108 4.76 -10.96 -10.22
C THR A 108 5.08 -9.71 -11.01
N PHE A 109 6.28 -9.15 -10.80
CA PHE A 109 6.76 -7.95 -11.47
C PHE A 109 8.06 -8.28 -12.19
N PRO A 110 7.99 -8.82 -13.43
CA PRO A 110 9.17 -8.90 -14.26
C PRO A 110 9.82 -7.52 -14.33
N GLY A 111 11.15 -7.46 -14.16
CA GLY A 111 11.87 -6.19 -14.07
C GLY A 111 11.60 -5.29 -15.27
N PRO A 112 11.70 -3.95 -15.12
CA PRO A 112 11.50 -3.01 -16.21
C PRO A 112 12.44 -3.37 -17.36
N ARG A 113 11.86 -3.75 -18.50
CA ARG A 113 12.61 -4.00 -19.74
C ARG A 113 12.52 -2.74 -20.59
N LEU A 114 13.65 -2.29 -21.09
CA LEU A 114 13.67 -1.31 -22.17
C LEU A 114 13.22 -2.02 -23.45
N ASP A 115 12.40 -1.35 -24.25
CA ASP A 115 12.11 -1.83 -25.60
C ASP A 115 13.44 -1.94 -26.36
N PRO A 116 13.70 -3.06 -27.06
CA PRO A 116 14.96 -3.30 -27.75
C PRO A 116 15.15 -2.42 -29.00
N ASP A 117 14.11 -1.70 -29.39
CA ASP A 117 14.04 -0.79 -30.53
C ASP A 117 13.93 0.66 -30.05
N ASP A 118 14.12 1.62 -30.95
CA ASP A 118 14.06 3.06 -30.68
C ASP A 118 12.64 3.59 -30.36
N GLY A 119 11.64 2.71 -30.31
CA GLY A 119 10.24 3.03 -30.03
C GLY A 119 9.44 3.54 -31.22
N ASN A 120 10.06 3.64 -32.41
CA ASN A 120 9.42 4.22 -33.59
C ASN A 120 8.40 3.26 -34.24
N GLN A 121 8.64 1.95 -34.13
CA GLN A 121 7.67 0.92 -34.57
C GLN A 121 6.41 0.94 -33.71
N SER A 122 6.58 1.02 -32.38
CA SER A 122 5.44 1.02 -31.46
C SER A 122 4.59 2.29 -31.60
N SER A 123 5.22 3.46 -31.81
CA SER A 123 4.48 4.69 -32.12
C SER A 123 3.76 4.58 -33.47
N SER A 124 4.43 4.05 -34.50
CA SER A 124 3.84 3.86 -35.84
C SER A 124 2.61 2.95 -35.81
N ASP A 125 2.69 1.84 -35.09
CA ASP A 125 1.58 0.89 -34.93
C ASP A 125 0.41 1.50 -34.14
N LEU A 126 0.68 2.32 -33.12
CA LEU A 126 -0.35 3.02 -32.36
C LEU A 126 -1.08 4.04 -33.23
N HIS A 127 -0.34 4.89 -33.96
CA HIS A 127 -0.93 5.87 -34.86
C HIS A 127 -1.72 5.19 -36.00
N ALA A 128 -1.21 4.10 -36.57
CA ALA A 128 -1.94 3.35 -37.59
C ALA A 128 -3.29 2.80 -37.09
N ARG A 129 -3.35 2.35 -35.83
CA ARG A 129 -4.62 1.91 -35.21
C ARG A 129 -5.55 3.06 -34.92
N GLU A 130 -5.00 4.19 -34.47
CA GLU A 130 -5.76 5.42 -34.23
C GLU A 130 -6.41 5.91 -35.53
N ASP A 131 -5.63 6.06 -36.60
CA ASP A 131 -6.12 6.46 -37.92
C ASP A 131 -7.30 5.60 -38.38
N LEU A 132 -7.18 4.27 -38.28
CA LEU A 132 -8.26 3.35 -38.66
C LEU A 132 -9.54 3.59 -37.85
N LEU A 133 -9.42 3.93 -36.57
CA LEU A 133 -10.57 4.25 -35.70
C LEU A 133 -11.15 5.65 -35.93
N LEU A 134 -10.36 6.59 -36.47
CA LEU A 134 -10.79 7.95 -36.79
C LEU A 134 -11.42 8.03 -38.18
N GLU A 135 -10.96 7.24 -39.15
CA GLU A 135 -11.42 7.29 -40.54
C GLU A 135 -12.61 6.36 -40.81
N ASN A 136 -12.82 5.35 -39.96
CA ASN A 136 -13.83 4.31 -40.21
C ASN A 136 -14.84 4.18 -39.06
N TYR A 137 -16.02 3.67 -39.42
CA TYR A 137 -17.02 3.28 -38.44
C TYR A 137 -16.56 2.04 -37.68
N SER A 138 -16.65 2.08 -36.34
CA SER A 138 -16.35 0.94 -35.48
C SER A 138 -17.36 0.83 -34.33
N GLN A 139 -17.56 -0.38 -33.81
CA GLN A 139 -18.42 -0.61 -32.66
C GLN A 139 -17.62 -0.44 -31.37
N VAL A 140 -18.21 0.20 -30.36
CA VAL A 140 -17.53 0.37 -29.07
C VAL A 140 -17.74 -0.87 -28.21
N GLN A 141 -16.64 -1.54 -27.85
CA GLN A 141 -16.69 -2.72 -27.01
C GLN A 141 -17.27 -2.39 -25.62
N GLY A 142 -18.29 -3.12 -25.20
CA GLY A 142 -18.95 -2.95 -23.88
C GLY A 142 -20.13 -2.00 -23.86
N MET A 143 -20.50 -1.36 -24.98
CA MET A 143 -21.71 -0.53 -25.08
C MET A 143 -22.59 -1.01 -26.25
N PRO A 144 -23.61 -1.85 -25.98
CA PRO A 144 -24.53 -2.27 -27.03
C PRO A 144 -25.27 -1.04 -27.57
N ASN A 145 -25.35 -0.92 -28.90
CA ASN A 145 -25.96 0.18 -29.65
C ASN A 145 -25.19 1.52 -29.72
N SER A 146 -23.91 1.56 -29.36
CA SER A 146 -23.06 2.73 -29.65
C SER A 146 -22.09 2.43 -30.80
N VAL A 147 -22.06 3.35 -31.78
CA VAL A 147 -21.18 3.28 -32.96
C VAL A 147 -20.28 4.50 -32.93
N ARG A 148 -18.97 4.27 -33.04
CA ARG A 148 -17.98 5.31 -33.28
C ARG A 148 -18.10 5.75 -34.73
N ILE A 149 -18.26 7.06 -34.93
CA ILE A 149 -18.37 7.69 -36.24
C ILE A 149 -16.99 8.21 -36.68
N PRO A 150 -16.70 8.24 -38.00
CA PRO A 150 -15.52 8.89 -38.52
C PRO A 150 -15.43 10.36 -38.12
N ILE A 151 -14.20 10.87 -37.99
CA ILE A 151 -13.93 12.24 -37.55
C ILE A 151 -14.55 13.27 -38.49
N ASP A 152 -14.48 13.04 -39.81
CA ASP A 152 -15.09 13.92 -40.81
C ASP A 152 -16.60 14.04 -40.60
N ARG A 153 -17.27 12.91 -40.35
CA ARG A 153 -18.70 12.90 -40.07
C ARG A 153 -19.02 13.55 -38.72
N ALA A 154 -18.16 13.37 -37.72
CA ALA A 154 -18.32 14.02 -36.42
C ALA A 154 -18.23 15.55 -36.55
N ILE A 155 -17.29 16.06 -37.35
CA ILE A 155 -17.13 17.49 -37.62
C ILE A 155 -18.37 18.03 -38.33
N GLU A 156 -18.83 17.35 -39.38
CA GLU A 156 -20.05 17.74 -40.11
C GLU A 156 -21.27 17.80 -39.19
N LEU A 157 -21.49 16.76 -38.40
CA LEU A 157 -22.59 16.70 -37.43
C LEU A 157 -22.48 17.76 -36.35
N THR A 158 -21.26 18.15 -35.96
CA THR A 158 -21.01 19.22 -34.99
C THR A 158 -21.26 20.59 -35.61
N ALA A 159 -20.91 20.78 -36.88
CA ALA A 159 -21.21 22.00 -37.62
C ALA A 159 -22.74 22.17 -37.81
N GLU A 160 -23.45 21.09 -38.14
CA GLU A 160 -24.91 21.07 -38.29
C GLU A 160 -25.64 21.33 -36.96
N ARG A 161 -25.24 20.65 -35.88
CA ARG A 161 -25.90 20.75 -34.56
C ARG A 161 -25.45 21.95 -33.74
N GLY A 162 -24.31 22.55 -34.09
CA GLY A 162 -23.58 23.48 -33.24
C GLY A 162 -22.87 22.74 -32.08
N LEU A 163 -21.81 23.36 -31.54
CA LEU A 163 -21.17 22.84 -30.34
C LEU A 163 -22.15 22.95 -29.16
N PRO A 164 -22.35 21.89 -28.36
CA PRO A 164 -23.19 21.97 -27.18
C PRO A 164 -22.58 22.98 -26.20
N LEU A 165 -23.29 24.07 -25.92
CA LEU A 165 -22.94 24.94 -24.80
C LEU A 165 -23.23 24.18 -23.51
N ALA A 166 -22.20 23.92 -22.70
CA ALA A 166 -22.41 23.45 -21.33
C ALA A 166 -23.39 24.39 -20.62
N ALA A 167 -24.32 23.86 -19.83
CA ALA A 167 -25.31 24.68 -19.11
C ALA A 167 -24.63 25.76 -18.23
N ASP A 168 -23.41 25.48 -17.75
CA ASP A 168 -22.59 26.42 -16.99
C ASP A 168 -21.95 27.53 -17.85
N ALA A 169 -21.79 27.32 -19.17
CA ALA A 169 -21.27 28.35 -20.08
C ALA A 169 -22.29 29.46 -20.35
N LYS A 170 -23.60 29.19 -20.18
CA LYS A 170 -24.63 30.22 -20.27
C LYS A 170 -24.60 31.18 -19.07
N ALA A 171 -24.12 30.72 -17.91
CA ALA A 171 -23.86 31.56 -16.73
C ALA A 171 -22.53 32.34 -16.82
N ALA A 172 -21.57 31.88 -17.63
CA ALA A 172 -20.29 32.55 -17.83
C ALA A 172 -20.34 33.71 -18.84
N THR A 173 -21.46 33.95 -19.53
CA THR A 173 -21.59 35.02 -20.53
C THR A 173 -21.72 36.42 -19.89
N THR A 174 -21.89 36.52 -18.57
CA THR A 174 -21.85 37.80 -17.83
C THR A 174 -20.54 38.05 -17.07
N VAL A 175 -19.54 37.17 -17.20
CA VAL A 175 -18.22 37.47 -16.66
C VAL A 175 -17.54 38.42 -17.63
N ALA A 176 -17.54 39.70 -17.26
CA ALA A 176 -16.77 40.74 -17.92
C ALA A 176 -15.36 40.21 -18.21
N LYS A 177 -14.96 40.26 -19.49
CA LYS A 177 -13.63 39.90 -19.96
C LYS A 177 -12.61 40.60 -19.08
N MET A 178 -11.91 39.84 -18.23
CA MET A 178 -10.92 40.41 -17.33
C MET A 178 -9.84 41.12 -18.15
N VAL A 179 -9.46 42.33 -17.73
CA VAL A 179 -8.37 43.09 -18.32
C VAL A 179 -7.10 42.23 -18.27
N GLY A 180 -6.55 41.88 -19.43
CA GLY A 180 -5.41 40.96 -19.58
C GLY A 180 -5.72 39.61 -20.23
N ALA A 181 -6.97 39.34 -20.64
CA ALA A 181 -7.30 38.18 -21.48
C ALA A 181 -6.79 38.38 -22.92
N ASP A 182 -5.47 38.26 -23.11
CA ASP A 182 -4.86 38.11 -24.42
C ASP A 182 -5.32 36.78 -25.05
N THR A 183 -5.82 36.86 -26.29
CA THR A 183 -6.09 35.67 -27.09
C THR A 183 -4.77 34.95 -27.31
N PRO A 184 -4.61 33.68 -26.90
CA PRO A 184 -3.39 32.95 -27.18
C PRO A 184 -3.23 32.85 -28.70
N VAL A 185 -2.28 33.62 -29.24
CA VAL A 185 -1.86 33.51 -30.64
C VAL A 185 -1.00 32.26 -30.71
N VAL A 186 -1.62 31.17 -31.16
CA VAL A 186 -0.92 29.91 -31.44
C VAL A 186 0.09 30.18 -32.55
N THR A 187 1.33 30.46 -32.16
CA THR A 187 2.41 30.74 -33.09
C THR A 187 2.98 29.38 -33.50
N ALA A 188 2.69 28.99 -34.73
CA ALA A 188 3.21 27.78 -35.36
C ALA A 188 4.76 27.87 -35.52
N PRO A 189 5.48 26.74 -35.67
CA PRO A 189 5.02 25.56 -36.39
C PRO A 189 4.18 24.66 -35.48
N LEU A 190 3.00 24.26 -35.96
CA LEU A 190 2.18 23.21 -35.35
C LEU A 190 2.87 21.83 -35.35
N THR A 191 4.19 21.76 -35.57
CA THR A 191 5.02 20.56 -35.42
C THR A 191 5.36 20.33 -33.95
N ASN A 192 4.31 20.34 -33.13
CA ASN A 192 4.34 19.73 -31.82
C ASN A 192 4.41 18.21 -32.04
N GLY A 193 4.91 17.44 -31.08
CA GLY A 193 5.18 15.98 -31.18
C GLY A 193 4.01 15.04 -31.53
N PHE A 194 2.94 15.55 -32.13
CA PHE A 194 1.87 14.83 -32.81
C PHE A 194 2.06 14.73 -34.33
N ALA A 195 3.06 15.42 -34.91
CA ALA A 195 3.38 15.25 -36.32
C ALA A 195 4.01 13.87 -36.57
N ARG A 196 3.57 13.19 -37.64
CA ARG A 196 4.09 11.87 -38.00
C ARG A 196 5.60 11.89 -38.19
N SER A 197 6.29 10.90 -37.65
CA SER A 197 7.75 10.78 -37.79
C SER A 197 8.15 10.49 -39.25
N GLY A 198 9.41 10.75 -39.63
CA GLY A 198 9.89 10.41 -40.98
C GLY A 198 9.79 8.91 -41.29
N PHE A 199 9.98 8.07 -40.27
CA PHE A 199 9.81 6.63 -40.35
C PHE A 199 8.35 6.24 -40.61
N GLU A 200 7.39 6.91 -39.95
CA GLU A 200 5.98 6.68 -40.19
C GLU A 200 5.57 7.08 -41.61
N GLN A 201 6.09 8.21 -42.11
CA GLN A 201 5.82 8.65 -43.49
C GLN A 201 6.30 7.63 -44.52
N GLU A 202 7.49 7.05 -44.33
CA GLU A 202 8.02 6.00 -45.19
C GLU A 202 7.15 4.74 -45.14
N ARG A 203 6.72 4.30 -43.94
CA ARG A 203 5.82 3.14 -43.77
C ARG A 203 4.46 3.34 -44.43
N ILE A 204 3.93 4.55 -44.38
CA ILE A 204 2.66 4.89 -45.04
C ILE A 204 2.84 4.84 -46.55
N ALA A 205 3.87 5.50 -47.09
CA ALA A 205 4.16 5.50 -48.51
C ALA A 205 4.37 4.08 -49.06
N GLU A 206 5.12 3.23 -48.34
CA GLU A 206 5.28 1.81 -48.70
C GLU A 206 3.95 1.06 -48.74
N ARG A 207 3.06 1.30 -47.76
CA ARG A 207 1.75 0.66 -47.68
C ARG A 207 0.87 1.10 -48.84
N GLU A 208 0.85 2.39 -49.15
CA GLU A 208 0.09 2.95 -50.26
C GLU A 208 0.56 2.38 -51.60
N GLN A 209 1.87 2.34 -51.84
CA GLN A 209 2.44 1.71 -53.03
C GLN A 209 2.02 0.24 -53.13
N LYS A 210 2.12 -0.54 -52.05
CA LYS A 210 1.69 -1.95 -52.05
C LYS A 210 0.19 -2.11 -52.36
N LEU A 211 -0.66 -1.23 -51.83
CA LEU A 211 -2.09 -1.23 -52.10
C LEU A 211 -2.39 -0.85 -53.55
N GLU A 212 -1.65 0.12 -54.11
CA GLU A 212 -1.76 0.51 -55.51
C GLU A 212 -1.37 -0.64 -56.45
N PHE A 213 -0.20 -1.26 -56.23
CA PHE A 213 0.22 -2.45 -56.99
C PHE A 213 -0.78 -3.61 -56.88
N ALA A 214 -1.31 -3.89 -55.68
CA ALA A 214 -2.32 -4.93 -55.50
C ALA A 214 -3.63 -4.61 -56.24
N LYS A 215 -4.03 -3.33 -56.26
CA LYS A 215 -5.21 -2.87 -56.99
C LYS A 215 -5.01 -3.00 -58.50
N GLU A 216 -3.84 -2.70 -59.02
CA GLU A 216 -3.49 -2.86 -60.44
C GLU A 216 -3.46 -4.33 -60.86
N ALA A 217 -2.81 -5.20 -60.08
CA ALA A 217 -2.80 -6.65 -60.34
C ALA A 217 -4.22 -7.24 -60.38
N SER A 218 -5.10 -6.84 -59.45
CA SER A 218 -6.50 -7.30 -59.43
C SER A 218 -7.35 -6.79 -60.61
N LYS A 219 -6.94 -5.70 -61.26
CA LYS A 219 -7.59 -5.20 -62.49
C LYS A 219 -7.11 -5.94 -63.73
N GLU A 220 -5.84 -6.31 -63.78
CA GLU A 220 -5.28 -7.11 -64.89
C GLU A 220 -5.82 -8.53 -64.89
N GLU A 221 -6.05 -9.14 -63.72
CA GLU A 221 -6.63 -10.49 -63.61
C GLU A 221 -8.13 -10.55 -63.99
N LYS A 222 -8.81 -9.40 -64.01
CA LYS A 222 -10.24 -9.28 -64.39
C LYS A 222 -10.47 -8.92 -65.85
N LYS A 223 -9.42 -8.81 -66.67
CA LYS A 223 -9.49 -8.47 -68.10
C LYS A 223 -9.21 -9.70 -68.96
#